data_AF-A0A4R9QKE1-F1
#
_entry.id   AF-A0A4R9QKE1-F1
#
_cell.length_a   1.000
_cell.length_b   1.000
_cell.length_c   1.000
_cell.angle_alpha   90.00
_cell.angle_beta   90.00
_cell.angle_gamma   90.00
#
_symmetry.space_group_name_H-M   'P 1'
#
loop_
_entity.id
_entity.type
_entity.pdbx_description
1 polymer ?
#
loop_
_entity_poly.entity_id
_entity_poly.type
_entity_poly.pdbx_seq_one_letter_code
_entity_poly.pdbx_strand_id
1 'polypeptide(L)'
;MAKYKETLQRIWHQYENEHGHVPASTREAVQWGVSRGMIQAPEVDPLAKLVEDMSDALREEYAIDAEGRRYRVNHAVRVTRAGVQYTLWGVMKDAPREHMQKAFIQRREQIVGDCVQLATDVDAYNAMKTDQPRIQMVFDFRDDIAERFALDEPRAA
;
A
#
# COMPACT_ATOMS: atom_id res chain seq x y z
N MET A 1 17.05 10.55 4.93
CA MET A 1 15.97 9.56 4.99
C MET A 1 16.43 8.19 5.52
N ALA A 2 17.53 7.60 5.04
CA ALA A 2 18.05 6.32 5.54
C ALA A 2 18.28 6.31 7.07
N LYS A 3 19.02 7.29 7.58
CA LYS A 3 19.28 7.47 9.03
C LYS A 3 18.01 7.61 9.90
N TYR A 4 16.94 8.17 9.34
CA TYR A 4 15.65 8.30 10.04
C TYR A 4 14.93 6.96 10.12
N LYS A 5 14.86 6.22 9.01
CA LYS A 5 14.29 4.87 8.97
C LYS A 5 15.06 3.91 9.88
N GLU A 6 16.39 3.97 9.86
CA GLU A 6 17.25 3.20 10.78
C GLU A 6 16.99 3.55 12.25
N THR A 7 16.73 4.83 12.55
CA THR A 7 16.37 5.25 13.91
C THR A 7 15.03 4.64 14.34
N LEU A 8 14.02 4.66 13.48
CA LEU A 8 12.72 4.04 13.75
C LEU A 8 12.84 2.51 13.92
N GLN A 9 13.63 1.84 13.07
CA GLN A 9 13.92 0.40 13.21
C GLN A 9 14.60 0.09 14.54
N ARG A 10 15.59 0.90 14.95
CA ARG A 10 16.24 0.76 16.24
C ARG A 10 15.27 0.95 17.41
N ILE A 11 14.35 1.92 17.33
CA ILE A 11 13.30 2.12 18.33
C ILE A 11 12.42 0.88 18.41
N TRP A 12 11.96 0.36 17.27
CA TRP A 12 11.17 -0.86 17.20
C TRP A 12 11.88 -2.06 17.86
N HIS A 13 13.13 -2.32 17.49
CA HIS A 13 13.89 -3.44 18.06
C HIS A 13 14.11 -3.31 19.57
N GLN A 14 14.38 -2.10 20.07
CA GLN A 14 14.53 -1.91 21.52
C GLN A 14 13.19 -2.06 22.24
N TYR A 15 12.10 -1.56 21.65
CA TYR A 15 10.76 -1.75 22.16
C TYR A 15 10.41 -3.24 22.25
N GLU A 16 10.59 -4.01 21.17
CA GLU A 16 10.31 -5.45 21.17
C GLU A 16 11.16 -6.21 22.21
N ASN A 17 12.44 -5.88 22.33
CA ASN A 17 13.32 -6.49 23.33
C ASN A 17 12.85 -6.22 24.77
N GLU A 18 12.36 -5.02 25.07
CA GLU A 18 11.89 -4.66 26.42
C GLU A 18 10.52 -5.29 26.74
N HIS A 19 9.68 -5.53 25.72
CA HIS A 19 8.30 -6.02 25.88
C HIS A 19 8.13 -7.51 25.52
N GLY A 20 9.22 -8.24 25.26
CA GLY A 20 9.21 -9.69 25.09
C GLY A 20 8.75 -10.19 23.71
N HIS A 21 8.97 -9.39 22.65
CA HIS A 21 8.67 -9.76 21.25
C HIS A 21 7.21 -10.13 20.97
N VAL A 22 6.27 -9.57 21.74
CA VAL A 22 4.84 -9.70 21.44
C VAL A 22 4.45 -8.74 20.33
N PRO A 23 3.50 -9.10 19.44
CA PRO A 23 2.97 -8.18 18.45
C PRO A 23 2.45 -6.90 19.11
N ALA A 24 2.91 -5.75 18.61
CA ALA A 24 2.56 -4.44 19.13
C ALA A 24 2.24 -3.47 17.99
N SER A 25 1.53 -2.39 18.32
CA SER A 25 1.24 -1.34 17.37
C SER A 25 2.45 -0.41 17.17
N THR A 26 2.58 0.15 15.97
CA THR A 26 3.58 1.20 15.70
C THR A 26 3.36 2.44 16.58
N ARG A 27 2.11 2.71 16.98
CA ARG A 27 1.76 3.80 17.89
C ARG A 27 2.42 3.64 19.25
N GLU A 28 2.34 2.45 19.85
CA GLU A 28 2.94 2.16 21.16
C GLU A 28 4.46 2.29 21.09
N ALA A 29 5.10 1.69 20.08
CA ALA A 29 6.55 1.77 19.91
C ALA A 29 7.04 3.22 19.71
N VAL A 30 6.31 4.04 18.93
CA VAL A 30 6.65 5.45 18.73
C VAL A 30 6.44 6.27 20.00
N GLN A 31 5.33 6.08 20.72
CA GLN A 31 5.08 6.77 21.99
C GLN A 31 6.14 6.43 23.04
N TRP A 32 6.55 5.16 23.11
CA TRP A 32 7.67 4.70 23.94
C TRP A 32 9.00 5.35 23.50
N GLY A 33 9.29 5.40 22.20
CA GLY A 33 10.49 6.07 21.69
C GLY A 33 10.55 7.57 22.01
N VAL A 34 9.40 8.26 21.93
CA VAL A 34 9.28 9.67 22.30
C VAL A 34 9.46 9.87 23.80
N SER A 35 8.82 9.05 24.65
CA SER A 35 8.94 9.16 26.11
C SER A 35 10.36 8.89 26.61
N ARG A 36 11.13 8.08 25.88
CA ARG A 36 12.57 7.81 26.10
C ARG A 36 13.51 8.85 25.46
N GLY A 37 12.98 9.86 24.76
CA GLY A 37 13.78 10.88 24.08
C GLY A 37 14.58 10.38 22.87
N MET A 38 14.24 9.20 22.32
CA MET A 38 14.95 8.59 21.19
C MET A 38 14.58 9.22 19.84
N ILE A 39 13.39 9.83 19.78
CA ILE A 39 12.86 10.53 18.61
C ILE A 39 11.98 11.69 19.07
N GLN A 40 11.93 12.74 18.27
CA GLN A 40 11.03 13.87 18.48
C GLN A 40 9.91 13.84 17.44
N ALA A 41 8.74 14.33 17.84
CA ALA A 41 7.66 14.56 16.89
C ALA A 41 8.16 15.56 15.82
N PRO A 42 8.04 15.24 14.52
CA PRO A 42 8.49 16.13 13.48
C PRO A 42 7.57 17.35 13.35
N GLU A 43 8.12 18.48 12.93
CA GLU A 43 7.31 19.56 12.37
C GLU A 43 6.86 19.14 10.96
N VAL A 44 5.54 19.21 10.72
CA VAL A 44 4.93 18.76 9.47
C VAL A 44 4.59 19.97 8.62
N ASP A 45 4.94 19.93 7.33
CA ASP A 45 4.44 20.90 6.34
C ASP A 45 2.94 20.64 6.10
N PRO A 46 2.03 21.56 6.47
CA PRO A 46 0.60 21.36 6.30
C PRO A 46 0.22 21.17 4.82
N LEU A 47 0.93 21.81 3.89
CA LEU A 47 0.65 21.67 2.47
C LEU A 47 0.98 20.26 1.97
N ALA A 48 2.09 19.68 2.43
CA ALA A 48 2.44 18.29 2.10
C ALA A 48 1.35 17.32 2.55
N LYS A 49 0.75 17.54 3.72
CA LYS A 49 -0.39 16.74 4.21
C LYS A 49 -1.62 16.88 3.30
N LEU A 50 -1.95 18.10 2.88
CA LEU A 50 -3.08 18.34 1.96
C LEU A 50 -2.87 17.70 0.58
N VAL A 51 -1.63 17.64 0.09
CA VAL A 51 -1.30 16.94 -1.17
C VAL A 51 -1.51 15.43 -1.04
N GLU A 52 -1.19 14.84 0.11
CA GLU A 52 -1.48 13.44 0.42
C GLU A 52 -3.00 13.21 0.48
N ASP A 53 -3.73 14.04 1.23
CA ASP A 53 -5.20 13.93 1.34
C ASP A 53 -5.89 14.07 -0.02
N MET A 54 -5.46 15.00 -0.86
CA MET A 54 -5.96 15.15 -2.24
C MET A 54 -5.69 13.88 -3.05
N SER A 55 -4.49 13.32 -2.93
CA SER A 55 -4.14 12.09 -3.65
C SER A 55 -5.02 10.92 -3.22
N ASP A 56 -5.36 10.82 -1.94
CA ASP A 56 -6.24 9.77 -1.43
C ASP A 56 -7.70 9.98 -1.85
N ALA A 57 -8.21 11.22 -1.76
CA ALA A 57 -9.54 11.57 -2.26
C ALA A 57 -9.71 11.21 -3.74
N LEU A 58 -8.70 11.47 -4.59
CA LEU A 58 -8.74 11.10 -6.00
C LEU A 58 -8.78 9.57 -6.22
N ARG A 59 -8.16 8.75 -5.34
CA ARG A 59 -8.23 7.27 -5.43
C ARG A 59 -9.60 6.74 -5.04
N GLU A 60 -10.30 7.45 -4.17
CA GLU A 60 -11.57 7.05 -3.57
C GLU A 60 -12.79 7.53 -4.36
N GLU A 61 -12.60 8.36 -5.37
CA GLU A 61 -13.68 8.74 -6.27
C GLU A 61 -14.04 7.57 -7.22
N TYR A 62 -15.28 7.10 -7.15
CA TYR A 62 -15.83 6.07 -8.03
C TYR A 62 -17.04 6.60 -8.78
N ALA A 63 -17.22 6.08 -10.00
CA ALA A 63 -18.43 6.24 -10.79
C ALA A 63 -18.96 4.86 -11.21
N ILE A 64 -20.16 4.85 -11.78
CA ILE A 64 -20.81 3.66 -12.33
C ILE A 64 -20.95 3.88 -13.83
N ASP A 65 -20.58 2.91 -14.66
CA ASP A 65 -20.76 2.99 -16.11
C ASP A 65 -22.14 2.52 -16.57
N ALA A 66 -22.39 2.56 -17.88
CA ALA A 66 -23.68 2.19 -18.46
C ALA A 66 -24.05 0.72 -18.22
N GLU A 67 -23.06 -0.15 -18.00
CA GLU A 67 -23.23 -1.56 -17.70
C GLU A 67 -23.33 -1.84 -16.19
N GLY A 68 -23.37 -0.80 -15.34
CA GLY A 68 -23.50 -0.93 -13.91
C GLY A 68 -22.19 -1.23 -13.17
N ARG A 69 -21.04 -1.19 -13.85
CA ARG A 69 -19.74 -1.50 -13.24
C ARG A 69 -19.23 -0.29 -12.47
N ARG A 70 -18.85 -0.50 -11.21
CA ARG A 70 -18.19 0.51 -10.39
C ARG A 70 -16.71 0.62 -10.77
N TYR A 71 -16.27 1.81 -11.16
CA TYR A 71 -14.88 2.07 -11.57
C TYR A 71 -14.32 3.32 -10.91
N ARG A 72 -12.98 3.40 -10.78
CA ARG A 72 -12.30 4.59 -10.24
C ARG A 72 -12.28 5.70 -11.27
N VAL A 73 -12.64 6.92 -10.86
CA VAL A 73 -12.66 8.08 -11.77
C VAL A 73 -11.24 8.51 -12.13
N ASN A 74 -10.33 8.55 -11.16
CA ASN A 74 -8.99 9.11 -11.36
C ASN A 74 -7.89 8.05 -11.40
N HIS A 75 -6.93 8.26 -12.30
CA HIS A 75 -5.80 7.36 -12.52
C HIS A 75 -4.46 8.09 -12.44
N ALA A 76 -3.64 7.64 -11.49
CA ALA A 76 -2.30 8.14 -11.28
C ALA A 76 -1.27 7.44 -12.17
N VAL A 77 -0.30 8.20 -12.67
CA VAL A 77 0.89 7.73 -13.37
C VAL A 77 2.12 8.32 -12.69
N ARG A 78 3.05 7.46 -12.28
CA ARG A 78 4.37 7.87 -11.81
C ARG A 78 5.31 8.08 -12.99
N VAL A 79 5.95 9.23 -13.07
CA VAL A 79 6.95 9.55 -14.10
C VAL A 79 8.20 10.13 -13.45
N THR A 80 9.37 9.72 -13.93
CA THR A 80 10.64 10.34 -13.52
C THR A 80 11.10 11.30 -14.60
N ARG A 81 11.33 12.56 -14.24
CA ARG A 81 11.89 13.59 -15.13
C ARG A 81 13.07 14.24 -14.43
N ALA A 82 14.22 14.28 -15.10
CA ALA A 82 15.46 14.84 -14.53
C ALA A 82 15.80 14.32 -13.11
N GLY A 83 15.58 13.02 -12.85
CA GLY A 83 15.83 12.39 -11.55
C GLY A 83 14.76 12.65 -10.48
N VAL A 84 13.74 13.47 -10.77
CA VAL A 84 12.62 13.75 -9.86
C VAL A 84 11.41 12.91 -10.25
N GLN A 85 10.83 12.22 -9.27
CA GLN A 85 9.61 11.44 -9.46
C GLN A 85 8.38 12.33 -9.25
N TYR A 86 7.46 12.28 -10.21
CA TYR A 86 6.18 12.97 -10.20
C TYR A 86 5.03 11.97 -10.23
N THR A 87 3.92 12.32 -9.60
CA THR A 87 2.65 11.60 -9.75
C THR A 87 1.70 12.51 -10.52
N LEU A 88 1.33 12.10 -11.72
CA LEU A 88 0.39 12.82 -12.58
C LEU A 88 -0.96 12.12 -12.54
N TRP A 89 -2.04 12.88 -12.38
CA TRP A 89 -3.41 12.38 -12.32
C TRP A 89 -4.15 12.67 -13.62
N GLY A 90 -5.02 11.74 -14.03
CA GLY A 90 -5.93 11.91 -15.15
C GLY A 90 -7.29 11.32 -14.83
N VAL A 91 -8.35 12.05 -15.20
CA VAL A 91 -9.74 11.59 -15.11
C VAL A 91 -9.98 10.60 -16.25
N MET A 92 -10.48 9.40 -15.96
CA MET A 92 -10.59 8.29 -16.92
C MET A 92 -11.27 8.68 -18.23
N LYS A 93 -12.36 9.46 -18.14
CA LYS A 93 -13.16 9.85 -19.30
C LYS A 93 -12.46 10.86 -20.23
N ASP A 94 -11.55 11.67 -19.68
CA ASP A 94 -10.93 12.81 -20.37
C ASP A 94 -9.45 12.57 -20.70
N ALA A 95 -8.78 11.65 -19.98
CA ALA A 95 -7.35 11.42 -20.10
C ALA A 95 -6.96 10.78 -21.45
N PRO A 96 -5.79 11.13 -22.01
CA PRO A 96 -5.29 10.47 -23.21
C PRO A 96 -5.13 8.95 -23.01
N ARG A 97 -5.38 8.17 -24.07
CA ARG A 97 -5.27 6.70 -24.04
C ARG A 97 -3.90 6.23 -23.51
N GLU A 98 -2.84 6.91 -23.90
CA GLU A 98 -1.47 6.63 -23.46
C GLU A 98 -1.27 6.81 -21.94
N HIS A 99 -1.92 7.80 -21.33
CA HIS A 99 -1.93 7.98 -19.87
C HIS A 99 -2.61 6.81 -19.19
N MET A 100 -3.79 6.42 -19.68
CA MET A 100 -4.57 5.32 -19.11
C MET A 100 -3.85 3.97 -19.24
N GLN A 101 -3.27 3.68 -20.42
CA GLN A 101 -2.47 2.47 -20.63
C GLN A 101 -1.31 2.40 -19.65
N LYS A 102 -0.58 3.51 -19.47
CA LYS A 102 0.53 3.56 -18.52
C LYS A 102 0.06 3.40 -17.07
N ALA A 103 -1.06 4.00 -16.68
CA ALA A 103 -1.64 3.85 -15.35
C ALA A 103 -2.01 2.39 -15.06
N PHE A 104 -2.62 1.69 -16.02
CA PHE A 104 -2.98 0.28 -15.86
C PHE A 104 -1.75 -0.63 -15.76
N ILE A 105 -0.75 -0.42 -16.62
CA ILE A 105 0.50 -1.19 -16.58
C ILE A 105 1.21 -0.98 -15.24
N GLN A 106 1.35 0.27 -14.77
CA GLN A 106 2.01 0.53 -13.48
C GLN A 106 1.27 -0.10 -12.31
N ARG A 107 -0.06 -0.11 -12.32
CA ARG A 107 -0.85 -0.78 -11.28
C ARG A 107 -0.69 -2.29 -11.33
N ARG A 108 -0.62 -2.87 -12.53
CA ARG A 108 -0.31 -4.30 -12.71
C ARG A 108 1.08 -4.64 -12.14
N GLU A 109 2.10 -3.85 -12.47
CA GLU A 109 3.45 -4.07 -11.94
C GLU A 109 3.51 -3.90 -10.42
N GLN A 110 2.72 -2.99 -9.85
CA GLN A 110 2.57 -2.89 -8.39
C GLN A 110 2.00 -4.19 -7.80
N ILE A 111 0.92 -4.74 -8.37
CA ILE A 111 0.32 -6.01 -7.92
C ILE A 111 1.36 -7.13 -7.97
N VAL A 112 2.11 -7.23 -9.07
CA VAL A 112 3.17 -8.23 -9.21
C VAL A 112 4.25 -8.05 -8.15
N GLY A 113 4.70 -6.81 -7.91
CA GLY A 113 5.69 -6.50 -6.88
C GLY A 113 5.23 -6.92 -5.48
N ASP A 114 3.99 -6.62 -5.14
CA ASP A 114 3.39 -7.02 -3.85
C ASP A 114 3.33 -8.56 -3.73
N CYS A 115 2.97 -9.27 -4.80
CA CYS A 115 2.95 -10.74 -4.82
C CYS A 115 4.35 -11.35 -4.65
N VAL A 116 5.35 -10.81 -5.35
CA VAL A 116 6.75 -11.28 -5.25
C VAL A 116 7.28 -11.11 -3.83
N GLN A 117 7.00 -9.96 -3.20
CA GLN A 117 7.41 -9.72 -1.81
C GLN A 117 6.73 -10.71 -0.87
N LEU A 118 5.40 -10.86 -0.95
CA LEU A 118 4.65 -11.77 -0.09
C LEU A 118 5.10 -13.23 -0.27
N ALA A 119 5.36 -13.68 -1.51
CA ALA A 119 5.87 -15.02 -1.77
C ALA A 119 7.23 -15.24 -1.08
N THR A 120 8.14 -14.27 -1.24
CA THR A 120 9.47 -14.30 -0.61
C THR A 120 9.37 -14.35 0.91
N ASP A 121 8.47 -13.57 1.50
CA ASP A 121 8.28 -13.51 2.95
C ASP A 121 7.71 -14.82 3.50
N VAL A 122 6.73 -15.41 2.82
CA VAL A 122 6.15 -16.72 3.19
C VAL A 122 7.20 -17.82 3.12
N ASP A 123 8.04 -17.84 2.07
CA ASP A 123 9.10 -18.83 1.94
C ASP A 123 10.18 -18.66 3.01
N ALA A 124 10.59 -17.42 3.30
CA ALA A 124 11.53 -17.13 4.37
C ALA A 124 10.99 -17.57 5.73
N TYR A 125 9.74 -17.24 6.05
CA TYR A 125 9.08 -17.67 7.28
C TYR A 125 9.01 -19.19 7.40
N ASN A 126 8.55 -19.87 6.33
CA ASN A 126 8.48 -21.33 6.29
C ASN A 126 9.86 -21.99 6.47
N ALA A 127 10.94 -21.36 5.99
CA ALA A 127 12.30 -21.83 6.21
C ALA A 127 12.80 -21.61 7.65
N MET A 128 12.30 -20.58 8.35
CA MET A 128 12.60 -20.30 9.75
C MET A 128 11.83 -21.19 10.73
N LYS A 129 10.66 -21.71 10.33
CA LYS A 129 9.72 -22.50 11.15
C LYS A 129 9.49 -23.89 10.57
N THR A 130 10.56 -24.66 10.45
CA THR A 130 10.53 -26.02 9.86
C THR A 130 9.78 -27.05 10.71
N ASP A 131 9.54 -26.75 11.99
CA ASP A 131 8.77 -27.54 12.94
C ASP A 131 7.25 -27.36 12.79
N GLN A 132 6.80 -26.39 11.98
CA GLN A 132 5.38 -26.05 11.80
C GLN A 132 4.88 -26.45 10.40
N PRO A 133 3.57 -26.68 10.24
CA PRO A 133 2.98 -26.83 8.92
C PRO A 133 3.29 -25.61 8.05
N ARG A 134 3.75 -25.85 6.82
CA ARG A 134 4.07 -24.79 5.87
C ARG A 134 2.82 -23.99 5.52
N ILE A 135 2.92 -22.67 5.59
CA ILE A 135 1.90 -21.76 5.07
C ILE A 135 1.91 -21.89 3.54
N GLN A 136 0.77 -22.28 2.96
CA GLN A 136 0.56 -22.31 1.52
C GLN A 136 -0.10 -21.00 1.10
N MET A 137 0.47 -20.35 0.07
CA MET A 137 -0.06 -19.10 -0.47
C MET A 137 -0.27 -19.24 -1.98
N VAL A 138 -1.48 -18.93 -2.46
CA VAL A 138 -1.85 -18.99 -3.88
C VAL A 138 -1.89 -17.57 -4.43
N PHE A 139 -1.25 -17.36 -5.58
CA PHE A 139 -1.18 -16.06 -6.27
C PHE A 139 -1.98 -16.02 -7.58
N ASP A 140 -2.86 -17.01 -7.76
CA ASP A 140 -3.85 -17.02 -8.84
C ASP A 140 -5.18 -16.46 -8.33
N PHE A 141 -5.41 -15.19 -8.61
CA PHE A 141 -6.58 -14.45 -8.12
C PHE A 141 -7.83 -14.58 -9.00
N ARG A 142 -7.85 -15.49 -9.99
CA ARG A 142 -8.98 -15.59 -10.93
C ARG A 142 -10.31 -15.82 -10.20
N ASP A 143 -10.31 -16.73 -9.24
CA ASP A 143 -11.51 -17.06 -8.46
C ASP A 143 -11.84 -15.94 -7.47
N ASP A 144 -10.85 -15.35 -6.81
CA ASP A 144 -11.05 -14.21 -5.90
C ASP A 144 -11.70 -13.01 -6.62
N ILE A 145 -11.27 -12.72 -7.85
CA ILE A 145 -11.84 -11.65 -8.68
C ILE A 145 -13.28 -11.98 -9.04
N ALA A 146 -13.56 -13.22 -9.47
CA ALA A 146 -14.91 -13.66 -9.83
C ALA A 146 -15.87 -13.58 -8.64
N GLU A 147 -15.42 -14.01 -7.45
CA GLU A 147 -16.19 -13.92 -6.22
C GLU A 147 -16.53 -12.46 -5.87
N ARG A 148 -15.55 -11.54 -5.98
CA ARG A 148 -15.78 -10.12 -5.71
C ARG A 148 -16.79 -9.50 -6.67
N PHE A 149 -16.72 -9.83 -7.97
CA PHE A 149 -17.73 -9.36 -8.91
C PHE A 149 -19.12 -9.89 -8.60
N ALA A 150 -19.25 -11.17 -8.21
CA ALA A 150 -20.53 -11.74 -7.83
C ALA A 150 -21.13 -11.13 -6.56
N LEU A 151 -20.29 -10.70 -5.60
CA LEU A 151 -20.74 -10.02 -4.38
C LEU A 151 -21.18 -8.57 -4.62
N ASP A 152 -20.57 -7.91 -5.60
CA ASP A 152 -20.86 -6.51 -5.95
C ASP A 152 -22.03 -6.38 -6.96
N GLU A 153 -22.54 -7.49 -7.52
CA GLU A 153 -23.79 -7.48 -8.27
C GLU A 153 -24.95 -7.07 -7.35
N PRO A 154 -25.78 -6.07 -7.73
CA PRO A 154 -26.96 -5.74 -6.94
C PRO A 154 -27.84 -6.99 -6.86
N ARG A 155 -28.05 -7.51 -5.64
CA ARG A 155 -29.03 -8.56 -5.38
C ARG A 155 -30.34 -8.14 -6.05
N ALA A 156 -30.77 -8.89 -7.06
CA ALA A 156 -32.08 -8.71 -7.68
C ALA A 156 -33.13 -8.74 -6.54
N ALA A 157 -33.81 -7.61 -6.35
CA ALA A 157 -34.94 -7.50 -5.43
C ALA A 157 -36.21 -8.07 -6.08
#